data_AF-A0A972T4U8-F1
#
_entry.id   AF-A0A972T4U8-F1
#
_cell.length_a   1.000
_cell.length_b   1.000
_cell.length_c   1.000
_cell.angle_alpha   90.00
_cell.angle_beta   90.00
_cell.angle_gamma   90.00
#
_symmetry.space_group_name_H-M   'P 1'
#
loop_
_entity.id
_entity.type
_entity.pdbx_description
1 polymer ?
#
loop_
_entity_poly.entity_id
_entity_poly.type
_entity_poly.pdbx_seq_one_letter_code
_entity_poly.pdbx_strand_id
1 'polypeptide(L)'
;MHVNELAPGKNVSAKVETSYGAVAERAMYFDYDGRRGGHCALGSPEPSNTLFFAEGYTGAGFDEWLLLFNPSDADRTATVNYRFTDGSQIQANYVVRAHTRVSVHVNREAPDREVAIKVSCGGDGLVAERAMYFNYRGVWDGGHCTGGAAAPAERWDLAEGYTGPGFETWILIQNTSAYESADIRLAVMGNTGMSSPRAYQLNPGSRTTIFLNEVAAPGDASVTIYSTNGVPVIVERAMYFDCAGRDGGSANMGCP
;
A
#
# COMPACT_ATOMS: atom_id res chain seq x y z
N MET A 1 15.27 -3.90 -18.68
CA MET A 1 14.41 -3.66 -19.85
C MET A 1 13.86 -2.25 -19.74
N HIS A 2 14.06 -1.39 -20.75
CA HIS A 2 13.51 -0.03 -20.72
C HIS A 2 12.12 -0.02 -21.37
N VAL A 3 11.08 -0.03 -20.53
CA VAL A 3 9.69 -0.19 -20.97
C VAL A 3 9.23 0.90 -21.94
N ASN A 4 9.73 2.13 -21.78
CA ASN A 4 9.35 3.26 -22.63
C ASN A 4 9.77 3.09 -24.10
N GLU A 5 10.82 2.30 -24.37
CA GLU A 5 11.23 1.95 -25.73
C GLU A 5 10.32 0.89 -26.36
N LEU A 6 9.72 0.03 -25.53
CA LEU A 6 8.87 -1.07 -25.98
C LEU A 6 7.40 -0.66 -26.14
N ALA A 7 6.93 0.26 -25.30
CA ALA A 7 5.53 0.68 -25.25
C ALA A 7 5.40 2.20 -24.98
N PRO A 8 5.85 3.05 -25.92
CA PRO A 8 5.89 4.49 -25.71
C PRO A 8 4.50 5.09 -25.47
N GLY A 9 4.36 5.87 -24.40
CA GLY A 9 3.13 6.58 -24.05
C GLY A 9 1.97 5.67 -23.66
N LYS A 10 2.24 4.45 -23.19
CA LYS A 10 1.21 3.47 -22.78
C LYS A 10 1.25 3.22 -21.29
N ASN A 11 0.07 2.96 -20.72
CA ASN A 11 -0.04 2.30 -19.42
C ASN A 11 0.21 0.80 -19.64
N VAL A 12 1.16 0.22 -18.92
CA VAL A 12 1.56 -1.18 -19.14
C VAL A 12 1.44 -2.03 -17.88
N SER A 13 1.33 -3.34 -18.11
CA SER A 13 1.63 -4.40 -17.17
C SER A 13 2.57 -5.36 -17.89
N ALA A 14 3.46 -6.02 -17.15
CA ALA A 14 4.41 -6.97 -17.72
C ALA A 14 4.25 -8.33 -17.04
N LYS A 15 4.27 -9.39 -17.84
CA LYS A 15 4.40 -10.78 -17.38
C LYS A 15 5.79 -11.25 -17.79
N VAL A 16 6.57 -11.75 -16.84
CA VAL A 16 7.90 -12.32 -17.08
C VAL A 16 7.83 -13.82 -16.82
N GLU A 17 8.16 -14.63 -17.81
CA GLU A 17 8.16 -16.09 -17.72
C GLU A 17 9.57 -16.63 -17.93
N THR A 18 9.96 -17.61 -17.12
CA THR A 18 11.30 -18.19 -17.11
C THR A 18 11.24 -19.64 -16.64
N SER A 19 12.12 -20.48 -17.17
CA SER A 19 12.21 -21.90 -16.79
C SER A 19 13.06 -22.15 -15.54
N TYR A 20 13.81 -21.15 -15.06
CA TYR A 20 14.79 -21.31 -13.96
C TYR A 20 14.52 -20.39 -12.76
N GLY A 21 13.32 -19.80 -12.70
CA GLY A 21 12.97 -18.77 -11.72
C GLY A 21 13.58 -17.41 -12.05
N ALA A 22 12.92 -16.34 -11.61
CA ALA A 22 13.43 -14.98 -11.69
C ALA A 22 12.78 -14.16 -10.58
N VAL A 23 13.52 -13.15 -10.11
CA VAL A 23 12.95 -12.04 -9.34
C VAL A 23 12.85 -10.86 -10.29
N ALA A 24 11.66 -10.29 -10.42
CA ALA A 24 11.41 -9.11 -11.22
C ALA A 24 11.05 -7.95 -10.30
N GLU A 25 11.55 -6.76 -10.63
CA GLU A 25 11.15 -5.50 -10.02
C GLU A 25 10.84 -4.51 -11.15
N ARG A 26 9.82 -3.67 -10.93
CA ARG A 26 9.53 -2.53 -11.78
C ARG A 26 9.94 -1.24 -11.08
N ALA A 27 10.88 -0.50 -11.64
CA ALA A 27 11.14 0.89 -11.28
C ALA A 27 10.45 1.85 -12.27
N MET A 28 9.97 2.99 -11.77
CA MET A 28 9.37 4.06 -12.56
C MET A 28 9.86 5.41 -12.06
N TYR A 29 10.11 6.32 -13.00
CA TYR A 29 10.48 7.72 -12.75
C TYR A 29 9.54 8.61 -13.55
N PHE A 30 9.04 9.68 -12.95
CA PHE A 30 7.96 10.46 -13.52
C PHE A 30 8.05 11.94 -13.15
N ASP A 31 7.39 12.74 -13.98
CA ASP A 31 6.84 14.05 -13.65
C ASP A 31 5.34 13.93 -13.87
N TYR A 32 4.57 13.84 -12.78
CA TYR A 32 3.13 13.62 -12.78
C TYR A 32 2.42 14.91 -12.36
N ASP A 33 1.89 15.64 -13.33
CA ASP A 33 1.23 16.93 -13.10
C ASP A 33 2.05 17.90 -12.23
N GLY A 34 3.38 17.94 -12.48
CA GLY A 34 4.34 18.76 -11.74
C GLY A 34 4.96 18.07 -10.53
N ARG A 35 4.47 16.89 -10.12
CA ARG A 35 5.03 16.10 -9.02
C ARG A 35 6.12 15.19 -9.56
N ARG A 36 7.37 15.52 -9.24
CA ARG A 36 8.52 14.73 -9.68
C ARG A 36 8.82 13.63 -8.67
N GLY A 37 9.17 12.45 -9.15
CA GLY A 37 9.51 11.35 -8.26
C GLY A 37 9.87 10.06 -8.97
N GLY A 38 9.99 9.00 -8.17
CA GLY A 38 10.16 7.65 -8.66
C GLY A 38 9.85 6.65 -7.58
N HIS A 39 9.48 5.44 -7.99
CA HIS A 39 9.16 4.36 -7.08
C HIS A 39 9.44 3.01 -7.74
N CYS A 40 9.66 1.98 -6.94
CA CYS A 40 9.74 0.60 -7.42
C CYS A 40 8.76 -0.32 -6.68
N ALA A 41 8.46 -1.46 -7.28
CA ALA A 41 7.72 -2.55 -6.65
C ALA A 41 8.23 -3.90 -7.15
N LEU A 42 8.26 -4.87 -6.24
CA LEU A 42 8.52 -6.26 -6.55
C LEU A 42 7.37 -6.82 -7.40
N GLY A 43 7.71 -7.60 -8.42
CA GLY A 43 6.74 -8.35 -9.20
C GLY A 43 6.04 -9.40 -8.35
N SER A 44 4.75 -9.60 -8.60
CA SER A 44 3.99 -10.68 -7.97
C SER A 44 4.27 -12.01 -8.68
N PRO A 45 4.69 -13.07 -7.96
CA PRO A 45 5.03 -14.36 -8.58
C PRO A 45 3.78 -15.11 -9.08
N GLU A 46 2.60 -14.80 -8.52
CA GLU A 46 1.34 -15.42 -8.88
C GLU A 46 0.17 -14.45 -8.66
N PRO A 47 -0.91 -14.51 -9.46
CA PRO A 47 -2.11 -13.73 -9.18
C PRO A 47 -2.80 -14.25 -7.90
N SER A 48 -3.56 -13.39 -7.23
CA SER A 48 -4.32 -13.74 -6.03
C SER A 48 -5.81 -13.46 -6.20
N ASN A 49 -6.65 -14.27 -5.55
CA ASN A 49 -8.09 -14.03 -5.45
C ASN A 49 -8.45 -12.95 -4.44
N THR A 50 -7.55 -12.61 -3.51
CA THR A 50 -7.76 -11.55 -2.53
C THR A 50 -6.50 -10.74 -2.36
N LEU A 51 -6.61 -9.41 -2.44
CA LEU A 51 -5.49 -8.48 -2.26
C LEU A 51 -5.93 -7.36 -1.32
N PHE A 52 -5.07 -7.00 -0.38
CA PHE A 52 -5.32 -5.97 0.62
C PHE A 52 -4.29 -4.85 0.56
N PHE A 53 -4.75 -3.64 0.87
CA PHE A 53 -3.97 -2.41 0.96
C PHE A 53 -4.49 -1.61 2.17
N ALA A 54 -3.65 -1.41 3.19
CA ALA A 54 -3.99 -0.65 4.41
C ALA A 54 -3.75 0.86 4.27
N GLU A 55 -2.84 1.25 3.38
CA GLU A 55 -2.55 2.64 3.03
C GLU A 55 -3.45 3.15 1.89
N GLY A 56 -3.67 4.47 1.89
CA GLY A 56 -4.49 5.18 0.93
C GLY A 56 -5.03 6.48 1.51
N TYR A 57 -4.96 7.55 0.73
CA TYR A 57 -5.49 8.87 1.06
C TYR A 57 -5.80 9.63 -0.22
N THR A 58 -7.04 10.11 -0.33
CA THR A 58 -7.60 10.74 -1.53
C THR A 58 -7.91 12.22 -1.35
N GLY A 59 -7.45 12.80 -0.24
CA GLY A 59 -7.59 14.22 0.06
C GLY A 59 -6.63 15.10 -0.74
N ALA A 60 -6.65 16.39 -0.40
CA ALA A 60 -5.85 17.39 -1.09
C ALA A 60 -4.36 17.02 -1.12
N GLY A 61 -3.75 17.19 -2.29
CA GLY A 61 -2.32 16.90 -2.52
C GLY A 61 -2.03 15.46 -2.93
N PHE A 62 -3.00 14.55 -2.94
CA PHE A 62 -2.80 13.14 -3.29
C PHE A 62 -3.63 12.70 -4.49
N ASP A 63 -3.08 11.81 -5.29
CA ASP A 63 -3.75 11.13 -6.40
C ASP A 63 -3.42 9.64 -6.35
N GLU A 64 -4.43 8.83 -6.02
CA GLU A 64 -4.31 7.41 -5.75
C GLU A 64 -4.95 6.57 -6.87
N TRP A 65 -4.22 5.55 -7.30
CA TRP A 65 -4.60 4.63 -8.36
C TRP A 65 -4.50 3.19 -7.89
N LEU A 66 -5.58 2.43 -8.09
CA LEU A 66 -5.56 0.97 -7.98
C LEU A 66 -5.32 0.39 -9.38
N LEU A 67 -4.24 -0.36 -9.52
CA LEU A 67 -3.81 -0.98 -10.77
C LEU A 67 -4.16 -2.46 -10.73
N LEU A 68 -5.03 -2.92 -11.63
CA LEU A 68 -5.47 -4.30 -11.72
C LEU A 68 -4.94 -4.91 -13.01
N PHE A 69 -4.29 -6.06 -12.93
CA PHE A 69 -3.76 -6.79 -14.07
C PHE A 69 -4.29 -8.23 -14.07
N ASN A 70 -4.85 -8.65 -15.20
CA ASN A 70 -5.31 -10.01 -15.44
C ASN A 70 -4.37 -10.72 -16.42
N PRO A 71 -3.46 -11.58 -15.94
CA PRO A 71 -2.57 -12.37 -16.79
C PRO A 71 -3.21 -13.67 -17.32
N SER A 72 -4.47 -13.94 -17.00
CA SER A 72 -5.16 -15.19 -17.37
C SER A 72 -5.92 -15.08 -18.69
N ASP A 73 -6.31 -16.23 -19.24
CA ASP A 73 -7.05 -16.37 -20.51
C ASP A 73 -8.55 -16.08 -20.39
N ALA A 74 -9.06 -15.81 -19.18
CA ALA A 74 -10.47 -15.53 -18.95
C ALA A 74 -10.67 -14.15 -18.31
N ASP A 75 -11.78 -13.49 -18.66
CA ASP A 75 -12.19 -12.25 -18.00
C ASP A 75 -12.38 -12.46 -16.49
N ARG A 76 -11.99 -11.45 -15.72
CA ARG A 76 -12.14 -11.43 -14.26
C ARG A 76 -12.96 -10.23 -13.84
N THR A 77 -13.84 -10.41 -12.87
CA THR A 77 -14.51 -9.31 -12.18
C THR A 77 -13.82 -9.08 -10.85
N ALA A 78 -13.21 -7.91 -10.68
CA ALA A 78 -12.66 -7.44 -9.43
C ALA A 78 -13.77 -6.75 -8.62
N THR A 79 -14.15 -7.33 -7.48
CA THR A 79 -14.97 -6.67 -6.46
C THR A 79 -14.04 -5.92 -5.52
N VAL A 80 -14.09 -4.60 -5.56
CA VAL A 80 -13.24 -3.70 -4.79
C VAL A 80 -14.06 -3.08 -3.68
N ASN A 81 -13.61 -3.26 -2.44
CA ASN A 81 -14.20 -2.64 -1.25
C ASN A 81 -13.24 -1.56 -0.74
N TYR A 82 -13.68 -0.31 -0.79
CA TYR A 82 -13.03 0.86 -0.20
C TYR A 82 -13.53 1.01 1.23
N ARG A 83 -12.64 0.85 2.21
CA ARG A 83 -12.96 0.83 3.64
C ARG A 83 -12.40 2.07 4.33
N PHE A 84 -13.18 2.62 5.25
CA PHE A 84 -12.88 3.90 5.89
C PHE A 84 -12.65 3.75 7.40
N THR A 85 -12.22 4.83 8.04
CA THR A 85 -11.89 4.86 9.47
C THR A 85 -13.10 4.65 10.38
N ASP A 86 -14.28 5.08 9.95
CA ASP A 86 -15.55 4.91 10.68
C ASP A 86 -16.16 3.50 10.54
N GLY A 87 -15.50 2.60 9.81
CA GLY A 87 -15.97 1.24 9.53
C GLY A 87 -16.98 1.15 8.37
N SER A 88 -17.39 2.28 7.79
CA SER A 88 -18.20 2.27 6.57
C SER A 88 -17.35 1.89 5.35
N GLN A 89 -18.01 1.48 4.27
CA GLN A 89 -17.35 1.07 3.03
C GLN A 89 -18.18 1.39 1.79
N ILE A 90 -17.49 1.57 0.67
CA ILE A 90 -18.07 1.60 -0.69
C ILE A 90 -17.58 0.37 -1.44
N GLN A 91 -18.46 -0.24 -2.24
CA GLN A 91 -18.10 -1.36 -3.11
C GLN A 91 -18.30 -0.99 -4.57
N ALA A 92 -17.32 -1.33 -5.41
CA ALA A 92 -17.38 -1.22 -6.86
C ALA A 92 -16.92 -2.51 -7.53
N ASN A 93 -17.38 -2.75 -8.75
CA ASN A 93 -16.99 -3.92 -9.54
C ASN A 93 -16.35 -3.47 -10.85
N TYR A 94 -15.19 -4.04 -11.20
CA TYR A 94 -14.48 -3.75 -12.44
C TYR A 94 -14.23 -5.03 -13.21
N VAL A 95 -14.60 -5.04 -14.49
CA VAL A 95 -14.24 -6.14 -15.39
C VAL A 95 -12.83 -5.90 -15.92
N VAL A 96 -11.92 -6.82 -15.62
CA VAL A 96 -10.55 -6.88 -16.13
C VAL A 96 -10.50 -8.02 -17.13
N ARG A 97 -10.53 -7.68 -18.43
CA ARG A 97 -10.56 -8.67 -19.50
C ARG A 97 -9.28 -9.52 -19.52
N ALA A 98 -9.35 -10.71 -20.12
CA ALA A 98 -8.19 -11.59 -20.32
C ALA A 98 -7.00 -10.83 -20.93
N HIS A 99 -5.80 -11.02 -20.38
CA HIS A 99 -4.55 -10.35 -20.81
C HIS A 99 -4.62 -8.82 -20.85
N THR A 100 -5.44 -8.19 -20.00
CA THR A 100 -5.56 -6.74 -19.92
C THR A 100 -5.28 -6.21 -18.52
N ARG A 101 -5.19 -4.89 -18.44
CA ARG A 101 -5.13 -4.15 -17.18
C ARG A 101 -6.20 -3.07 -17.11
N VAL A 102 -6.59 -2.72 -15.89
CA VAL A 102 -7.47 -1.60 -15.56
C VAL A 102 -6.75 -0.73 -14.52
N SER A 103 -6.86 0.60 -14.66
CA SER A 103 -6.42 1.54 -13.63
C SER A 103 -7.62 2.31 -13.14
N VAL A 104 -7.90 2.17 -11.85
CA VAL A 104 -9.02 2.81 -11.17
C VAL A 104 -8.49 4.02 -10.41
N HIS A 105 -9.06 5.19 -10.67
CA HIS A 105 -8.73 6.42 -9.97
C HIS A 105 -9.51 6.46 -8.64
N VAL A 106 -8.82 6.18 -7.53
CA VAL A 106 -9.45 5.95 -6.22
C VAL A 106 -10.06 7.24 -5.68
N ASN A 107 -9.49 8.41 -5.97
CA ASN A 107 -10.07 9.70 -5.54
C ASN A 107 -11.48 9.94 -6.11
N ARG A 108 -11.85 9.33 -7.25
CA ARG A 108 -13.22 9.42 -7.78
C ARG A 108 -14.19 8.52 -7.03
N GLU A 109 -13.73 7.36 -6.57
CA GLU A 109 -14.56 6.35 -5.89
C GLU A 109 -14.75 6.68 -4.41
N ALA A 110 -13.70 7.20 -3.77
CA ALA A 110 -13.64 7.50 -2.34
C ALA A 110 -13.04 8.90 -2.13
N PRO A 111 -13.75 10.00 -2.42
CA PRO A 111 -13.18 11.35 -2.37
C PRO A 111 -12.88 11.83 -0.96
N ASP A 112 -11.76 12.57 -0.84
CA ASP A 112 -11.36 13.39 0.32
C ASP A 112 -11.33 12.64 1.65
N ARG A 113 -10.64 11.49 1.70
CA ARG A 113 -10.58 10.64 2.90
C ARG A 113 -9.38 9.70 2.92
N GLU A 114 -9.11 9.17 4.10
CA GLU A 114 -8.27 7.97 4.23
C GLU A 114 -9.04 6.73 3.76
N VAL A 115 -8.37 5.85 3.03
CA VAL A 115 -9.00 4.67 2.42
C VAL A 115 -8.07 3.47 2.48
N ALA A 116 -8.64 2.31 2.80
CA ALA A 116 -7.99 1.01 2.67
C ALA A 116 -8.77 0.21 1.63
N ILE A 117 -8.10 -0.67 0.89
CA ILE A 117 -8.71 -1.39 -0.22
C ILE A 117 -8.65 -2.89 0.05
N LYS A 118 -9.77 -3.58 -0.20
CA LYS A 118 -9.80 -5.04 -0.38
C LYS A 118 -10.30 -5.33 -1.79
N VAL A 119 -9.47 -6.00 -2.58
CA VAL A 119 -9.86 -6.56 -3.88
C VAL A 119 -10.18 -8.04 -3.70
N SER A 120 -11.27 -8.50 -4.29
CA SER A 120 -11.62 -9.91 -4.40
C SER A 120 -12.01 -10.26 -5.83
N CYS A 121 -11.60 -11.43 -6.31
CA CYS A 121 -11.99 -11.96 -7.62
C CYS A 121 -12.01 -13.49 -7.62
N GLY A 122 -12.80 -14.10 -8.51
CA GLY A 122 -12.85 -15.56 -8.67
C GLY A 122 -11.84 -16.08 -9.71
N GLY A 123 -11.69 -17.42 -9.78
CA GLY A 123 -10.84 -18.10 -10.77
C GLY A 123 -9.34 -17.96 -10.48
N ASP A 124 -8.52 -17.73 -11.51
CA ASP A 124 -7.05 -17.73 -11.39
C ASP A 124 -6.47 -16.47 -10.74
N GLY A 125 -7.31 -15.56 -10.25
CA GLY A 125 -6.88 -14.36 -9.53
C GLY A 125 -6.52 -13.16 -10.41
N LEU A 126 -6.05 -12.12 -9.75
CA LEU A 126 -5.53 -10.89 -10.35
C LEU A 126 -4.19 -10.52 -9.71
N VAL A 127 -3.39 -9.74 -10.41
CA VAL A 127 -2.27 -9.01 -9.80
C VAL A 127 -2.74 -7.59 -9.56
N ALA A 128 -2.46 -7.02 -8.37
CA ALA A 128 -2.78 -5.64 -8.10
C ALA A 128 -1.65 -4.89 -7.38
N GLU A 129 -1.52 -3.62 -7.77
CA GLU A 129 -0.67 -2.64 -7.09
C GLU A 129 -1.49 -1.39 -6.76
N ARG A 130 -1.12 -0.68 -5.70
CA ARG A 130 -1.55 0.71 -5.46
C ARG A 130 -0.40 1.62 -5.86
N ALA A 131 -0.69 2.67 -6.63
CA ALA A 131 0.24 3.76 -6.90
C ALA A 131 -0.35 5.07 -6.36
N MET A 132 0.48 5.90 -5.74
CA MET A 132 0.09 7.22 -5.25
C MET A 132 1.10 8.25 -5.73
N TYR A 133 0.60 9.39 -6.18
CA TYR A 133 1.38 10.56 -6.56
C TYR A 133 0.95 11.71 -5.66
N PHE A 134 1.91 12.40 -5.06
CA PHE A 134 1.58 13.39 -4.05
C PHE A 134 2.44 14.65 -4.14
N ASN A 135 1.87 15.72 -3.63
CA ASN A 135 2.58 16.88 -3.10
C ASN A 135 2.19 16.95 -1.61
N TYR A 136 3.01 16.30 -0.79
CA TYR A 136 2.74 16.12 0.62
C TYR A 136 2.89 17.45 1.36
N ARG A 137 1.83 17.86 2.09
CA ARG A 137 1.75 19.11 2.85
C ARG A 137 2.05 20.38 2.03
N GLY A 138 1.93 20.36 0.71
CA GLY A 138 2.29 21.52 -0.11
C GLY A 138 3.78 21.60 -0.47
N VAL A 139 4.63 20.69 0.02
CA VAL A 139 6.09 20.91 0.07
C VAL A 139 6.96 19.76 -0.41
N TRP A 140 6.52 18.50 -0.32
CA TRP A 140 7.32 17.34 -0.77
C TRP A 140 6.62 16.62 -1.92
N ASP A 141 7.16 16.74 -3.12
CA ASP A 141 6.69 15.99 -4.26
C ASP A 141 7.15 14.54 -4.18
N GLY A 142 6.38 13.65 -4.79
CA GLY A 142 6.81 12.28 -4.97
C GLY A 142 5.69 11.35 -5.37
N GLY A 143 5.98 10.07 -5.21
CA GLY A 143 5.01 9.01 -5.36
C GLY A 143 5.59 7.70 -4.87
N HIS A 144 4.72 6.75 -4.58
CA HIS A 144 5.12 5.41 -4.17
C HIS A 144 4.14 4.38 -4.71
N CYS A 145 4.61 3.14 -4.86
CA CYS A 145 3.75 2.02 -5.23
C CYS A 145 4.04 0.79 -4.38
N THR A 146 3.05 -0.08 -4.24
CA THR A 146 3.19 -1.34 -3.51
C THR A 146 2.23 -2.39 -4.05
N GLY A 147 2.63 -3.65 -3.99
CA GLY A 147 1.74 -4.79 -4.27
C GLY A 147 0.80 -5.07 -3.11
N GLY A 148 -0.37 -5.63 -3.40
CA GLY A 148 -1.33 -6.02 -2.35
C GLY A 148 -0.87 -7.26 -1.59
N ALA A 149 -1.20 -7.35 -0.31
CA ALA A 149 -1.00 -8.55 0.49
C ALA A 149 -2.11 -9.57 0.19
N ALA A 150 -1.75 -10.86 0.06
CA ALA A 150 -2.71 -11.92 -0.27
C ALA A 150 -3.57 -12.37 0.92
N ALA A 151 -3.07 -12.17 2.15
CA ALA A 151 -3.75 -12.58 3.38
C ALA A 151 -3.41 -11.63 4.54
N PRO A 152 -4.34 -11.45 5.50
CA PRO A 152 -4.05 -10.81 6.77
C PRO A 152 -3.25 -11.75 7.68
N ALA A 153 -2.51 -11.16 8.62
CA ALA A 153 -1.74 -11.89 9.62
C ALA A 153 -1.91 -11.27 11.01
N GLU A 154 -1.67 -12.07 12.04
CA GLU A 154 -1.70 -11.62 13.44
C GLU A 154 -0.44 -10.87 13.85
N ARG A 155 0.65 -10.98 13.08
CA ARG A 155 1.91 -10.28 13.31
C ARG A 155 2.42 -9.72 11.99
N TRP A 156 3.05 -8.55 12.06
CA TRP A 156 3.73 -7.89 10.94
C TRP A 156 4.99 -7.21 11.44
N ASP A 157 6.07 -7.36 10.69
CA ASP A 157 7.36 -6.72 10.95
C ASP A 157 7.73 -5.78 9.78
N LEU A 158 8.08 -4.54 10.12
CA LEU A 158 8.51 -3.48 9.20
C LEU A 158 9.96 -3.11 9.56
N ALA A 159 10.91 -3.53 8.72
CA ALA A 159 12.33 -3.40 9.03
C ALA A 159 12.87 -1.97 8.90
N GLU A 160 12.27 -1.14 8.04
CA GLU A 160 12.74 0.21 7.75
C GLU A 160 11.77 1.27 8.31
N GLY A 161 12.31 2.40 8.74
CA GLY A 161 11.58 3.59 9.17
C GLY A 161 12.53 4.64 9.71
N TYR A 162 12.16 5.91 9.58
CA TYR A 162 12.93 7.02 10.14
C TYR A 162 12.01 8.16 10.59
N THR A 163 12.10 8.53 11.86
CA THR A 163 11.28 9.59 12.50
C THR A 163 12.10 10.84 12.83
N GLY A 164 13.34 10.90 12.37
CA GLY A 164 14.22 12.05 12.56
C GLY A 164 13.92 13.23 11.62
N PRO A 165 14.75 14.28 11.66
CA PRO A 165 14.56 15.49 10.85
C PRO A 165 14.41 15.19 9.36
N GLY A 166 13.42 15.81 8.72
CA GLY A 166 13.16 15.68 7.28
C GLY A 166 12.29 14.48 6.90
N PHE A 167 11.77 13.69 7.85
CA PHE A 167 10.95 12.53 7.54
C PHE A 167 9.68 12.49 8.40
N GLU A 168 8.56 12.11 7.78
CA GLU A 168 7.31 11.75 8.44
C GLU A 168 6.97 10.29 8.11
N THR A 169 6.92 9.44 9.12
CA THR A 169 6.61 8.01 8.99
C THR A 169 5.22 7.72 9.54
N TRP A 170 4.45 6.93 8.79
CA TRP A 170 3.08 6.54 9.10
C TRP A 170 2.96 5.00 9.09
N ILE A 171 2.25 4.45 10.06
CA ILE A 171 1.90 3.02 10.14
C ILE A 171 0.42 2.87 9.90
N LEU A 172 0.06 2.03 8.94
CA LEU A 172 -1.30 1.96 8.41
C LEU A 172 -1.80 0.54 8.58
N ILE A 173 -2.91 0.41 9.28
CA ILE A 173 -3.43 -0.87 9.73
C ILE A 173 -4.87 -1.00 9.26
N GLN A 174 -5.19 -2.10 8.59
CA GLN A 174 -6.55 -2.44 8.19
C GLN A 174 -7.03 -3.65 8.99
N ASN A 175 -8.13 -3.48 9.72
CA ASN A 175 -8.86 -4.61 10.29
C ASN A 175 -9.71 -5.26 9.20
N THR A 176 -9.38 -6.49 8.84
CA THR A 176 -10.05 -7.19 7.75
C THR A 176 -11.33 -7.90 8.16
N SER A 177 -11.52 -8.14 9.47
CA SER A 177 -12.72 -8.74 10.04
C SER A 177 -13.90 -7.80 9.92
N ALA A 178 -15.06 -8.31 9.48
CA ALA A 178 -16.29 -7.51 9.39
C ALA A 178 -17.05 -7.44 10.73
N TYR A 179 -16.66 -8.22 11.73
CA TYR A 179 -17.45 -8.42 12.95
C TYR A 179 -16.67 -8.22 14.25
N GLU A 180 -15.35 -8.39 14.23
CA GLU A 180 -14.52 -8.38 15.43
C GLU A 180 -13.56 -7.19 15.42
N SER A 181 -13.47 -6.50 16.56
CA SER A 181 -12.45 -5.48 16.77
C SER A 181 -11.08 -6.15 16.91
N ALA A 182 -10.03 -5.55 16.38
CA ALA A 182 -8.66 -6.04 16.54
C ALA A 182 -7.94 -5.27 17.65
N ASP A 183 -7.42 -5.98 18.64
CA ASP A 183 -6.62 -5.41 19.73
C ASP A 183 -5.14 -5.51 19.37
N ILE A 184 -4.53 -4.39 19.02
CA ILE A 184 -3.20 -4.32 18.42
C ILE A 184 -2.18 -3.77 19.41
N ARG A 185 -0.99 -4.37 19.41
CA ARG A 185 0.22 -3.84 20.05
C ARG A 185 1.24 -3.45 18.99
N LEU A 186 1.82 -2.27 19.16
CA LEU A 186 2.89 -1.74 18.32
C LEU A 186 4.12 -1.51 19.18
N ALA A 187 5.24 -2.14 18.80
CA ALA A 187 6.55 -1.93 19.41
C ALA A 187 7.51 -1.35 18.36
N VAL A 188 8.28 -0.33 18.76
CA VAL A 188 9.29 0.31 17.90
C VAL A 188 10.66 -0.12 18.40
N MET A 189 11.55 -0.50 17.48
CA MET A 189 12.94 -0.81 17.76
C MET A 189 13.79 0.25 17.05
N GLY A 190 14.52 1.05 17.83
CA GLY A 190 15.45 2.04 17.29
C GLY A 190 16.86 1.84 17.82
N ASN A 191 17.74 2.81 17.55
CA ASN A 191 19.16 2.75 17.95
C ASN A 191 19.39 2.69 19.46
N THR A 192 18.38 3.07 20.26
CA THR A 192 18.42 3.03 21.72
C THR A 192 17.73 1.81 22.33
N GLY A 193 17.30 0.84 21.51
CA GLY A 193 16.57 -0.35 21.91
C GLY A 193 15.07 -0.29 21.61
N MET A 194 14.31 -1.21 22.23
CA MET A 194 12.88 -1.37 22.01
C MET A 194 12.05 -0.45 22.91
N SER A 195 11.03 0.21 22.34
CA SER A 195 10.06 1.01 23.07
C SER A 195 9.11 0.13 23.90
N SER A 196 8.47 0.72 24.92
CA SER A 196 7.30 0.06 25.51
C SER A 196 6.18 -0.08 24.46
N PRO A 197 5.55 -1.26 24.32
CA PRO A 197 4.50 -1.45 23.32
C PRO A 197 3.27 -0.57 23.59
N ARG A 198 2.81 0.14 22.57
CA ARG A 198 1.57 0.93 22.60
C ARG A 198 0.40 0.06 22.18
N ALA A 199 -0.77 0.29 22.79
CA ALA A 199 -1.99 -0.45 22.51
C ALA A 199 -2.95 0.39 21.68
N TYR A 200 -3.57 -0.24 20.69
CA TYR A 200 -4.59 0.33 19.82
C TYR A 200 -5.73 -0.67 19.68
N GLN A 201 -6.96 -0.17 19.53
CA GLN A 201 -8.10 -0.99 19.18
C GLN A 201 -8.69 -0.49 17.86
N LEU A 202 -8.89 -1.40 16.92
CA LEU A 202 -9.47 -1.10 15.61
C LEU A 202 -10.86 -1.70 15.53
N ASN A 203 -11.84 -0.90 15.11
CA ASN A 203 -13.19 -1.37 14.88
C ASN A 203 -13.22 -2.42 13.74
N PRO A 204 -14.27 -3.26 13.67
CA PRO A 204 -14.44 -4.18 12.56
C PRO A 204 -14.52 -3.43 11.22
N GLY A 205 -13.86 -3.95 10.20
CA GLY A 205 -13.91 -3.46 8.83
C GLY A 205 -13.28 -2.09 8.61
N SER A 206 -12.64 -1.52 9.64
CA SER A 206 -12.07 -0.19 9.59
C SER A 206 -10.57 -0.19 9.28
N ARG A 207 -10.03 1.00 9.10
CA ARG A 207 -8.58 1.26 9.06
C ARG A 207 -8.19 2.30 10.11
N THR A 208 -6.91 2.32 10.43
CA THR A 208 -6.28 3.32 11.30
C THR A 208 -4.91 3.71 10.74
N THR A 209 -4.60 5.00 10.80
CA THR A 209 -3.25 5.53 10.56
C THR A 209 -2.63 5.95 11.90
N ILE A 210 -1.39 5.59 12.14
CA ILE A 210 -0.60 6.02 13.30
C ILE A 210 0.57 6.87 12.80
N PHE A 211 0.68 8.10 13.28
CA PHE A 211 1.84 8.94 13.02
C PHE A 211 3.02 8.50 13.89
N LEU A 212 4.02 7.86 13.29
CA LEU A 212 5.11 7.23 14.04
C LEU A 212 5.97 8.26 14.78
N ASN A 213 6.13 9.46 14.23
CA ASN A 213 6.95 10.53 14.81
C ASN A 213 6.43 11.03 16.17
N GLU A 214 5.14 10.86 16.47
CA GLU A 214 4.58 11.21 17.79
C GLU A 214 4.73 10.08 18.81
N VAL A 215 5.03 8.87 18.36
CA VAL A 215 5.00 7.68 19.20
C VAL A 215 6.37 7.02 19.41
N ALA A 216 7.35 7.36 18.58
CA ALA A 216 8.74 6.93 18.65
C ALA A 216 9.69 8.10 18.94
N ALA A 217 10.86 7.81 19.50
CA ALA A 217 11.94 8.80 19.55
C ALA A 217 12.44 9.11 18.13
N PRO A 218 12.93 10.33 17.85
CA PRO A 218 13.51 10.67 16.57
C PRO A 218 14.72 9.78 16.22
N GLY A 219 14.73 9.20 15.02
CA GLY A 219 15.84 8.42 14.50
C GLY A 219 15.38 7.19 13.73
N ASP A 220 16.27 6.20 13.59
CA ASP A 220 15.97 4.92 12.96
C ASP A 220 14.90 4.16 13.74
N ALA A 221 13.94 3.59 13.01
CA ALA A 221 12.79 2.91 13.59
C ALA A 221 12.37 1.70 12.75
N SER A 222 12.53 0.50 13.30
CA SER A 222 11.81 -0.71 12.85
C SER A 222 10.55 -0.88 13.71
N VAL A 223 9.49 -1.47 13.17
CA VAL A 223 8.21 -1.62 13.88
C VAL A 223 7.73 -3.06 13.81
N THR A 224 7.38 -3.63 14.97
CA THR A 224 6.61 -4.88 15.06
C THR A 224 5.19 -4.55 15.51
N ILE A 225 4.21 -5.08 14.79
CA ILE A 225 2.80 -4.96 15.09
C ILE A 225 2.25 -6.37 15.32
N TYR A 226 1.48 -6.57 16.39
CA TYR A 226 0.82 -7.85 16.61
C TYR A 226 -0.57 -7.71 17.26
N SER A 227 -1.47 -8.60 16.87
CA SER A 227 -2.79 -8.77 17.43
C SER A 227 -2.72 -9.56 18.72
N THR A 228 -3.39 -9.07 19.76
CA THR A 228 -3.45 -9.72 21.09
C THR A 228 -4.72 -10.50 21.32
N ASN A 229 -5.72 -10.36 20.45
CA ASN A 229 -6.99 -11.07 20.52
C ASN A 229 -7.23 -12.03 19.34
N GLY A 230 -6.20 -12.28 18.53
CA GLY A 230 -6.25 -13.25 17.41
C GLY A 230 -6.97 -12.75 16.16
N VAL A 231 -7.40 -11.49 16.11
CA VAL A 231 -8.00 -10.93 14.87
C VAL A 231 -6.87 -10.49 13.93
N PRO A 232 -6.73 -11.09 12.73
CA PRO A 232 -5.65 -10.77 11.81
C PRO A 232 -5.91 -9.47 11.05
N VAL A 233 -4.83 -8.72 10.82
CA VAL A 233 -4.84 -7.39 10.18
C VAL A 233 -3.91 -7.36 8.98
N ILE A 234 -3.94 -6.25 8.23
CA ILE A 234 -2.96 -5.91 7.20
C ILE A 234 -2.21 -4.68 7.66
N VAL A 235 -0.89 -4.64 7.46
CA VAL A 235 -0.06 -3.51 7.88
C VAL A 235 0.84 -3.03 6.75
N GLU A 236 0.83 -1.72 6.54
CA GLU A 236 1.76 -1.01 5.67
C GLU A 236 2.47 0.11 6.45
N ARG A 237 3.58 0.57 5.89
CA ARG A 237 4.24 1.82 6.27
C ARG A 237 4.27 2.75 5.08
N ALA A 238 4.01 4.03 5.30
CA ALA A 238 4.40 5.09 4.38
C ALA A 238 5.38 6.07 5.01
N MET A 239 6.24 6.64 4.18
CA MET A 239 7.14 7.72 4.55
C MET A 239 7.07 8.83 3.51
N TYR A 240 7.09 10.06 3.98
CA TYR A 240 7.22 11.27 3.18
C TYR A 240 8.42 12.04 3.72
N PHE A 241 9.27 12.55 2.85
CA PHE A 241 10.54 13.09 3.30
C PHE A 241 11.12 14.16 2.39
N ASP A 242 11.99 14.97 2.98
CA ASP A 242 13.08 15.70 2.34
C ASP A 242 14.41 15.20 2.92
N CYS A 243 15.16 14.48 2.10
CA CYS A 243 16.47 13.96 2.43
C CYS A 243 17.55 14.76 1.70
N ALA A 244 18.20 15.67 2.44
CA ALA A 244 19.29 16.52 1.94
C ALA A 244 18.91 17.36 0.70
N GLY A 245 17.71 17.96 0.71
CA GLY A 245 17.19 18.79 -0.37
C GLY A 245 16.56 18.00 -1.51
N ARG A 246 16.22 16.72 -1.28
CA ARG A 246 15.50 15.87 -2.23
C ARG A 246 14.27 15.30 -1.55
N ASP A 247 13.13 15.70 -2.06
CA ASP A 247 11.83 15.22 -1.63
C ASP A 247 11.49 13.85 -2.21
N GLY A 248 10.55 13.17 -1.56
CA GLY A 248 10.02 11.92 -2.02
C GLY A 248 9.15 11.23 -0.99
N GLY A 249 8.89 9.95 -1.25
CA GLY A 249 8.24 9.08 -0.30
C GLY A 249 8.34 7.62 -0.71
N SER A 250 7.92 6.76 0.19
CA SER A 250 7.87 5.31 -0.03
C SER A 250 6.68 4.72 0.70
N ALA A 251 6.20 3.58 0.22
CA ALA A 251 5.24 2.75 0.94
C ALA A 251 5.66 1.30 0.82
N ASN A 252 5.50 0.52 1.89
CA ASN A 252 5.86 -0.89 1.92
C ASN A 252 4.85 -1.69 2.72
N MET A 253 4.47 -2.85 2.19
CA MET A 253 3.78 -3.89 2.94
C MET A 253 4.72 -4.48 4.00
N GLY A 254 4.21 -4.74 5.20
CA GLY A 254 4.98 -5.44 6.22
C GLY A 254 5.28 -6.90 5.83
N CYS A 255 6.18 -7.54 6.57
CA CYS A 255 6.41 -8.97 6.49
C CYS A 255 5.57 -9.68 7.56
N PRO A 256 4.66 -10.59 7.21
CA PRO A 256 3.86 -11.33 8.18
C PRO A 256 4.65 -12.42 8.92
#